data_AF-A0A5N0T5K7-F1
#
_entry.id   AF-A0A5N0T5K7-F1
#
_cell.length_a   1.000
_cell.length_b   1.000
_cell.length_c   1.000
_cell.angle_alpha   90.00
_cell.angle_beta   90.00
_cell.angle_gamma   90.00
#
_symmetry.space_group_name_H-M   'P 1'
#
loop_
_entity.id
_entity.type
_entity.pdbx_description
1 polymer ?
#
loop_
_entity_poly.entity_id
_entity_poly.type
_entity_poly.pdbx_seq_one_letter_code
_entity_poly.pdbx_strand_id
1 'polypeptide(L)'
;MLSGAGAEVTLDVSPPVSVASVLDALEARYPMLRGMVREHVSGERRAKVRFFACRQDVTHLPLDTALPAAVANGDEPLMIIAAISGG
;
A
#
# COMPACT_ATOMS: atom_id res chain seq x y z
N MET A 1 6.09 22.51 -0.38
CA MET A 1 6.45 21.58 0.71
C MET A 1 5.61 20.32 0.56
N LEU A 2 6.22 19.15 0.45
CA LEU A 2 5.57 17.87 0.75
C LEU A 2 6.39 17.24 1.88
N SER A 3 6.23 17.81 3.08
CA SER A 3 6.88 17.37 4.31
C SER A 3 5.75 17.05 5.29
N GLY A 4 5.53 15.75 5.58
CA GLY A 4 4.59 15.32 6.63
C GLY A 4 3.29 14.62 6.18
N ALA A 5 3.25 13.98 5.01
CA ALA A 5 2.04 13.28 4.55
C ALA A 5 1.84 11.93 5.27
N GLY A 6 1.25 11.97 6.46
CA GLY A 6 0.24 10.98 6.85
C GLY A 6 -1.06 11.29 6.09
N ALA A 7 -1.04 11.12 4.76
CA ALA A 7 -2.21 11.38 3.94
C ALA A 7 -3.02 10.08 3.80
N GLU A 8 -4.18 10.03 4.46
CA GLU A 8 -5.19 9.03 4.18
C GLU A 8 -5.81 9.35 2.81
N VAL A 9 -5.88 8.35 1.94
CA VAL A 9 -6.48 8.47 0.61
C VAL A 9 -7.52 7.41 0.42
N THR A 10 -8.72 7.81 -0.01
CA THR A 10 -9.76 6.87 -0.42
C THR A 10 -9.49 6.44 -1.86
N LEU A 11 -9.44 5.13 -2.08
CA LEU A 11 -9.23 4.51 -3.38
C LEU A 11 -10.42 3.59 -3.68
N ASP A 12 -10.90 3.64 -4.92
CA ASP A 12 -11.89 2.70 -5.41
C ASP A 12 -11.13 1.51 -6.01
N VAL A 13 -11.26 0.33 -5.38
CA VAL A 13 -10.48 -0.86 -5.71
C VAL A 13 -11.44 -2.00 -6.05
N SER A 14 -11.33 -2.51 -7.27
CA SER A 14 -12.14 -3.64 -7.71
C SER A 14 -11.78 -4.91 -6.91
N PRO A 15 -12.77 -5.70 -6.46
CA PRO A 15 -12.49 -6.96 -5.80
C PRO A 15 -11.84 -7.98 -6.76
N PRO A 16 -10.96 -8.86 -6.26
CA PRO A 16 -10.60 -9.04 -4.86
C PRO A 16 -9.66 -7.95 -4.33
N VAL A 17 -10.03 -7.32 -3.21
CA VAL A 17 -9.23 -6.27 -2.58
C VAL A 17 -8.03 -6.91 -1.91
N SER A 18 -6.88 -6.79 -2.55
CA SER A 18 -5.57 -7.26 -2.10
C SER A 18 -4.58 -6.09 -2.00
N VAL A 19 -3.44 -6.30 -1.33
CA VAL A 19 -2.37 -5.29 -1.31
C VAL A 19 -1.96 -4.92 -2.74
N ALA A 20 -1.89 -5.88 -3.65
CA ALA A 20 -1.57 -5.61 -5.05
C ALA A 20 -2.57 -4.65 -5.70
N SER A 21 -3.86 -4.94 -5.59
CA SER A 21 -4.92 -4.12 -6.19
C SER A 21 -4.98 -2.70 -5.62
N VAL A 22 -4.73 -2.54 -4.31
CA VAL A 22 -4.66 -1.23 -3.65
C VAL A 22 -3.46 -0.44 -4.17
N LEU A 23 -2.30 -1.07 -4.32
CA LEU A 23 -1.12 -0.43 -4.89
C LEU A 23 -1.33 -0.04 -6.34
N ASP A 24 -1.96 -0.89 -7.15
CA ASP A 24 -2.26 -0.58 -8.55
C ASP A 24 -3.20 0.63 -8.65
N ALA A 25 -4.25 0.69 -7.83
CA ALA A 25 -5.16 1.83 -7.77
C ALA A 25 -4.45 3.10 -7.27
N LEU A 26 -3.59 2.97 -6.26
CA LEU A 26 -2.79 4.09 -5.73
C LEU A 26 -1.83 4.64 -6.79
N GLU A 27 -1.12 3.78 -7.51
CA GLU A 27 -0.18 4.17 -8.56
C GLU A 27 -0.88 4.74 -9.79
N ALA A 28 -2.08 4.25 -10.12
CA ALA A 28 -2.91 4.82 -11.17
C ALA A 28 -3.38 6.24 -10.81
N ARG A 29 -3.74 6.47 -9.54
CA ARG A 29 -4.19 7.77 -9.05
C ARG A 29 -3.03 8.75 -8.83
N TYR A 30 -1.90 8.24 -8.36
CA TYR A 30 -0.70 9.01 -8.04
C TYR A 30 0.53 8.39 -8.73
N PRO A 31 0.72 8.63 -10.04
CA PRO A 31 1.84 8.08 -10.80
C PRO A 31 3.21 8.45 -10.22
N MET A 32 3.29 9.57 -9.50
CA MET A 32 4.47 10.05 -8.79
C MET A 32 4.94 9.11 -7.65
N LEU A 33 4.09 8.20 -7.19
CA LEU A 33 4.44 7.20 -6.17
C LEU A 33 4.98 5.88 -6.75
N ARG A 34 4.93 5.72 -8.09
CA ARG A 34 5.56 4.56 -8.76
C ARG A 34 7.05 4.53 -8.47
N GLY A 35 7.56 3.37 -8.04
CA GLY A 35 8.96 3.21 -7.64
C GLY A 35 9.24 3.39 -6.13
N MET A 36 8.31 3.97 -5.37
CA MET A 36 8.44 4.10 -3.91
C MET A 36 8.05 2.79 -3.20
N VAL A 37 7.04 2.09 -3.71
CA VAL A 37 6.51 0.87 -3.09
C VAL A 37 6.97 -0.41 -3.80
N ARG A 38 6.85 -0.46 -5.12
CA ARG A 38 7.38 -1.54 -5.98
C ARG A 38 8.61 -1.05 -6.73
N GLU A 39 9.60 -1.92 -6.89
CA GLU A 39 10.77 -1.59 -7.70
C GLU A 39 10.37 -1.49 -9.18
N HIS A 40 10.78 -0.40 -9.83
CA HIS A 40 10.33 -0.03 -11.18
C HIS A 40 10.72 -1.05 -12.26
N VAL A 41 11.73 -1.88 -12.01
CA VAL A 41 12.33 -2.77 -13.02
C VAL A 41 11.91 -4.23 -12.81
N SER A 42 11.84 -4.73 -11.57
CA SER A 42 11.44 -6.13 -11.32
C SER A 42 9.99 -6.31 -10.87
N GLY A 43 9.30 -5.24 -10.45
CA GLY A 43 7.99 -5.35 -9.81
C GLY A 43 8.04 -5.93 -8.39
N GLU A 44 9.22 -6.32 -7.90
CA GLU A 44 9.36 -6.81 -6.53
C GLU A 44 9.17 -5.67 -5.52
N ARG A 45 8.57 -6.01 -4.38
CA ARG A 45 8.39 -5.09 -3.27
C ARG A 45 9.74 -4.70 -2.71
N ARG A 46 10.00 -3.40 -2.56
CA ARG A 46 11.22 -2.93 -1.88
C ARG A 46 11.22 -3.43 -0.43
N ALA A 47 12.34 -4.02 0.00
CA ALA A 47 12.51 -4.61 1.34
C ALA A 47 12.27 -3.65 2.53
N LYS A 48 12.06 -2.35 2.27
CA LYS A 48 11.88 -1.30 3.27
C LYS A 48 10.43 -0.80 3.44
N VAL A 49 9.45 -1.45 2.81
CA VAL A 49 8.01 -1.10 2.98
C VAL A 49 7.33 -2.14 3.85
N ARG A 50 6.52 -1.72 4.82
CA ARG A 50 5.65 -2.56 5.66
C ARG A 50 4.18 -2.26 5.39
N PHE A 51 3.34 -3.29 5.46
CA PHE A 51 1.89 -3.19 5.29
C PHE A 51 1.19 -3.69 6.53
N PHE A 52 0.23 -2.92 7.02
CA PHE A 52 -0.62 -3.33 8.13
C PHE A 52 -2.09 -3.22 7.75
N ALA A 53 -2.84 -4.27 8.02
CA ALA A 53 -4.28 -4.34 7.84
C ALA A 53 -4.91 -4.75 9.18
N CYS A 54 -5.94 -4.04 9.65
CA CYS A 54 -6.56 -4.32 10.97
C CYS A 54 -5.54 -4.38 12.12
N ARG A 55 -4.50 -3.52 12.08
CA ARG A 55 -3.35 -3.52 13.01
C ARG A 55 -2.51 -4.81 13.02
N GLN A 56 -2.70 -5.69 12.04
CA GLN A 56 -1.91 -6.90 11.84
C GLN A 56 -0.87 -6.67 10.75
N ASP A 57 0.35 -7.16 10.97
CA ASP A 57 1.41 -7.08 9.96
C ASP A 57 1.12 -8.08 8.84
N VAL A 58 0.78 -7.56 7.66
CA VAL A 58 0.54 -8.35 6.44
C VAL A 58 1.74 -8.27 5.49
N THR A 59 2.88 -7.75 5.96
CA THR A 59 4.10 -7.57 5.16
C THR A 59 4.60 -8.88 4.58
N HIS A 60 4.51 -9.98 5.31
CA HIS A 60 5.03 -11.27 4.84
C HIS A 60 4.03 -12.06 4.00
N LEU A 61 2.81 -11.56 3.84
CA LEU A 61 1.80 -12.22 3.02
C LEU A 61 2.03 -11.93 1.53
N PRO A 62 1.68 -12.88 0.64
CA PRO A 62 1.64 -12.63 -0.80
C PRO A 62 0.78 -11.39 -1.12
N LEU A 63 1.21 -10.55 -2.07
CA LEU A 63 0.50 -9.30 -2.40
C LEU A 63 -0.92 -9.51 -2.93
N ASP A 64 -1.18 -10.66 -3.55
CA ASP A 64 -2.49 -11.09 -4.04
C ASP A 64 -3.39 -11.67 -2.94
N THR A 65 -2.92 -11.74 -1.69
CA THR A 65 -3.73 -12.18 -0.57
C THR A 65 -4.87 -11.19 -0.34
N ALA A 66 -6.09 -11.69 -0.28
CA ALA A 66 -7.26 -10.88 0.03
C ALA A 66 -7.11 -10.24 1.41
N LEU A 67 -7.32 -8.93 1.46
CA LEU A 67 -7.30 -8.18 2.71
C LEU A 67 -8.55 -8.48 3.54
N PRO A 68 -8.48 -8.30 4.88
CA PRO A 68 -9.65 -8.46 5.74
C PRO A 68 -10.82 -7.60 5.27
N ALA A 69 -12.05 -8.09 5.47
CA ALA A 69 -13.26 -7.39 5.05
C ALA A 69 -13.33 -5.95 5.59
N ALA A 70 -12.86 -5.69 6.81
CA ALA A 70 -12.80 -4.35 7.38
C ALA A 70 -11.96 -3.38 6.52
N VAL A 71 -10.86 -3.84 5.92
CA VAL A 71 -10.08 -3.01 4.99
C VAL A 71 -10.73 -2.94 3.61
N ALA A 72 -11.27 -4.05 3.13
CA ALA A 72 -11.93 -4.11 1.82
C ALA A 72 -13.21 -3.24 1.76
N ASN A 73 -13.93 -3.11 2.86
CA ASN A 73 -15.12 -2.26 2.99
C ASN A 73 -14.78 -0.80 3.30
N GLY A 74 -13.52 -0.49 3.63
CA GLY A 74 -13.11 0.84 4.08
C GLY A 74 -13.46 1.16 5.54
N ASP A 75 -13.82 0.16 6.35
CA ASP A 75 -14.04 0.32 7.80
C ASP A 75 -12.72 0.61 8.55
N GLU A 76 -11.60 0.06 8.05
CA GLU A 76 -10.26 0.32 8.56
C GLU A 76 -9.28 0.61 7.41
N PRO A 77 -8.32 1.54 7.58
CA PRO A 77 -7.36 1.86 6.53
C PRO A 77 -6.27 0.78 6.39
N LEU A 78 -5.80 0.54 5.15
CA LEU A 78 -4.54 -0.15 4.90
C LEU A 78 -3.38 0.82 5.15
N MET A 79 -2.52 0.50 6.12
CA MET A 79 -1.39 1.35 6.46
C MET A 79 -0.13 0.90 5.71
N ILE A 80 0.38 1.79 4.86
CA ILE A 80 1.60 1.59 4.07
C ILE A 80 2.72 2.40 4.71
N ILE A 81 3.68 1.72 5.34
CA ILE A 81 4.82 2.36 6.01
C ILE A 81 6.07 2.10 5.18
N ALA A 82 6.48 3.09 4.38
CA ALA A 82 7.80 3.09 3.76
C ALA A 82 8.82 3.63 4.75
N ALA A 83 9.94 2.93 4.96
CA ALA A 83 11.02 3.47 5.76
C ALA A 83 11.52 4.77 5.11
N ILE A 84 11.27 5.89 5.78
CA ILE A 84 11.90 7.16 5.49
C ILE A 84 13.39 6.92 5.80
N SER A 85 14.22 6.86 4.77
CA SER A 85 15.66 6.96 4.97
C SER A 85 15.92 8.38 5.46
N GLY A 86 15.80 8.60 6.78
CA GLY A 86 16.33 9.78 7.44
C GLY A 86 17.84 9.71 7.33
N GLY A 87 18.42 10.71 6.66
CA GLY A 87 19.85 11.00 6.77
C GLY A 87 20.18 11.57 8.14
#